data_AF-G9L0T0-F1
#
_entry.id   AF-G9L0T0-F1
#
_cell.length_a   1.000
_cell.length_b   1.000
_cell.length_c   1.000
_cell.angle_alpha   90.00
_cell.angle_beta   90.00
_cell.angle_gamma   90.00
#
_symmetry.space_group_name_H-M   'P 1'
#
loop_
_entity.id
_entity.type
_entity.pdbx_description
1 polymer ?
#
loop_
_entity_poly.entity_id
_entity_poly.type
_entity_poly.pdbx_seq_one_letter_code
_entity_poly.pdbx_strand_id
1 'polypeptide(L)'
;LCLKPGATVGCCLSSCLSNFHFMCARASYCIFQDDKKVFCQKHTDLLDGKEIVTPDGFDVLRRVYVDFEGINFKRKFLTGLEPDAINVLIGSIRIDSLGTLSDLSDCEGRLFP
;
A
#
# COMPACT_ATOMS: atom_id res chain seq x y z
N LEU A 1 12.40 -2.90 7.48
CA LEU A 1 11.88 -3.72 6.38
C LEU A 1 12.14 -3.08 5.01
N CYS A 2 11.57 -1.90 4.67
CA CYS A 2 11.82 -1.26 3.37
C CYS A 2 12.70 0.02 3.43
N LEU A 3 13.02 0.49 4.64
CA LEU A 3 13.84 1.69 4.93
C LEU A 3 13.31 3.00 4.32
N LYS A 4 12.06 3.02 3.85
CA LYS A 4 11.40 4.22 3.32
C LYS A 4 10.59 4.93 4.43
N PRO A 5 10.45 6.27 4.38
CA PRO A 5 9.58 7.00 5.30
C PRO A 5 8.09 6.66 5.09
N GLY A 6 7.24 7.06 6.04
CA GLY A 6 5.78 6.97 5.91
C GLY A 6 5.14 5.67 6.41
N ALA A 7 5.87 4.85 7.18
CA ALA A 7 5.28 3.72 7.89
C ALA A 7 4.37 4.21 9.02
N THR A 8 3.09 3.83 9.00
CA THR A 8 2.05 4.28 9.94
C THR A 8 1.25 3.14 10.58
N VAL A 9 1.51 1.89 10.20
CA VAL A 9 0.86 0.71 10.79
C VAL A 9 1.76 0.19 11.91
N GLY A 10 1.41 0.56 13.15
CA GLY A 10 2.14 0.19 14.36
C GLY A 10 1.57 -1.04 15.05
N CYS A 11 2.43 -1.78 15.75
CA CYS A 11 1.98 -2.81 16.69
C CYS A 11 1.14 -2.20 17.83
N CYS A 12 0.07 -2.86 18.25
CA CYS A 12 -0.87 -2.37 19.26
C CYS A 12 -0.28 -2.35 20.67
N LEU A 13 0.77 -3.15 20.93
CA LEU A 13 1.54 -3.06 22.17
C LEU A 13 2.30 -1.72 22.21
N SER A 14 1.96 -0.85 23.17
CA SER A 14 2.50 0.51 23.28
C SER A 14 4.03 0.61 23.43
N SER A 15 4.66 -0.39 24.04
CA SER A 15 6.12 -0.47 24.19
C SER A 15 6.83 -1.01 22.93
N CYS A 16 6.09 -1.52 21.94
CA CYS A 16 6.65 -2.02 20.70
C CYS A 16 6.92 -0.88 19.72
N LEU A 17 8.17 -0.76 19.28
CA LEU A 17 8.57 0.25 18.29
C LEU A 17 8.35 -0.20 16.83
N SER A 18 7.83 -1.41 16.61
CA SER A 18 7.63 -1.94 15.27
C SER A 18 6.52 -1.17 14.55
N ASN A 19 6.92 -0.50 13.47
CA ASN A 19 6.04 0.22 12.56
C ASN A 19 6.33 -0.21 11.12
N PHE A 20 5.27 -0.28 10.32
CA PHE A 20 5.31 -0.77 8.95
C PHE A 20 4.46 0.10 8.04
N HIS A 21 4.76 0.10 6.74
CA HIS A 21 3.72 0.39 5.75
C HIS A 21 2.69 -0.75 5.77
N PHE A 22 1.47 -0.47 5.31
CA PHE A 22 0.42 -1.49 5.26
C PHE A 22 0.85 -2.77 4.52
N MET A 23 1.43 -2.65 3.32
CA MET A 23 1.95 -3.82 2.58
C MET A 23 3.19 -4.47 3.24
N CYS A 24 4.01 -3.69 3.95
CA CYS A 24 5.15 -4.21 4.69
C CYS A 24 4.73 -5.04 5.91
N ALA A 25 3.66 -4.64 6.60
CA ALA A 25 3.08 -5.39 7.70
C ALA A 25 2.56 -6.75 7.22
N ARG A 26 1.84 -6.78 6.08
CA ARG A 26 1.38 -8.02 5.45
C ARG A 26 2.56 -8.94 5.08
N ALA A 27 3.59 -8.40 4.43
CA ALA A 27 4.80 -9.17 4.06
C ALA A 27 5.60 -9.67 5.29
N SER A 28 5.47 -8.99 6.43
CA SER A 28 6.06 -9.41 7.72
C SER A 28 5.13 -10.27 8.56
N TYR A 29 3.99 -10.72 8.00
CA TYR A 29 2.96 -11.51 8.67
C TYR A 29 2.48 -10.89 10.00
N CYS A 30 2.29 -9.57 10.02
CA CYS A 30 1.53 -8.95 11.11
C CYS A 30 0.08 -9.44 11.06
N ILE A 31 -0.52 -9.62 12.24
CA ILE A 31 -1.91 -10.03 12.39
C ILE A 31 -2.78 -8.79 12.52
N PHE A 32 -3.84 -8.72 11.72
CA PHE A 32 -4.82 -7.64 11.73
C PHE A 32 -6.13 -8.20 12.29
N GLN A 33 -6.71 -7.52 13.27
CA GLN A 33 -8.01 -7.86 13.83
C GLN A 33 -9.11 -6.96 13.26
N ASP A 34 -10.35 -7.44 13.29
CA ASP A 34 -11.56 -6.72 12.83
C ASP A 34 -11.77 -5.37 13.54
N ASP A 35 -11.37 -5.27 14.81
CA ASP A 35 -11.37 -4.06 15.63
C ASP A 35 -10.23 -3.07 15.31
N LYS A 36 -9.49 -3.33 14.22
CA LYS A 36 -8.39 -2.53 13.66
C LYS A 36 -7.08 -2.58 14.46
N LYS A 37 -6.98 -3.43 15.49
CA LYS A 37 -5.69 -3.69 16.13
C LYS A 37 -4.76 -4.45 15.19
N VAL A 38 -3.46 -4.17 15.32
CA VAL A 38 -2.40 -4.83 14.55
C VAL A 38 -1.34 -5.34 15.49
N PHE A 39 -0.92 -6.60 15.37
CA PHE A 39 0.15 -7.19 16.17
C PHE A 39 1.27 -7.69 15.25
N CYS A 40 2.52 -7.34 15.57
CA CYS A 40 3.66 -7.92 14.87
C CYS A 40 3.87 -9.38 15.30
N GLN A 41 4.63 -10.16 14.52
CA GLN A 41 4.89 -11.57 14.82
C GLN A 41 5.40 -11.85 16.24
N LYS A 42 6.11 -10.89 16.84
CA LYS A 42 6.69 -11.00 18.19
C LYS A 42 5.65 -10.87 19.32
N HIS A 43 4.45 -10.39 19.02
CA HIS A 43 3.40 -10.10 20.01
C HIS A 43 2.07 -10.78 19.64
N THR A 44 2.16 -11.95 19.01
CA THR A 44 0.99 -12.77 18.63
C THR A 44 0.33 -13.44 19.83
N ASP A 45 1.06 -13.56 20.94
CA ASP A 45 0.57 -14.01 22.24
C ASP A 45 -0.40 -13.01 22.89
N LEU A 46 -0.39 -11.74 22.47
CA LEU A 46 -1.28 -10.69 22.98
C LEU A 46 -2.64 -10.61 22.25
N LEU A 47 -2.90 -11.52 21.30
CA LEU A 47 -4.19 -11.59 20.62
C LEU A 47 -5.30 -11.94 21.62
N ASP A 48 -6.41 -11.21 21.54
CA ASP A 48 -7.55 -11.30 22.47
C ASP A 48 -8.71 -12.15 21.95
N GLY A 49 -8.46 -12.99 20.94
CA GLY A 49 -9.46 -13.90 20.35
C GLY A 49 -10.45 -13.24 19.40
N LYS A 50 -10.29 -11.95 19.08
CA LYS A 50 -11.06 -11.28 18.02
C LYS A 50 -10.77 -11.86 16.65
N GLU A 51 -11.72 -11.69 15.74
CA GLU A 51 -11.64 -12.21 14.39
C GLU A 51 -10.43 -11.61 13.66
N ILE A 52 -9.67 -12.48 12.99
CA ILE A 52 -8.52 -12.08 12.19
C ILE A 52 -9.01 -11.75 10.78
N VAL A 53 -8.63 -10.58 10.28
CA VAL A 53 -8.99 -10.17 8.92
C VAL A 53 -8.29 -11.10 7.92
N THR A 54 -9.08 -11.69 7.02
CA THR A 54 -8.57 -12.57 5.96
C THR A 54 -7.75 -11.76 4.94
N PRO A 55 -6.87 -12.40 4.14
CA PRO A 55 -6.03 -11.69 3.17
C PRO A 55 -6.79 -10.83 2.16
N ASP A 56 -7.99 -11.23 1.78
CA ASP A 56 -8.96 -10.59 0.88
C ASP A 56 -9.89 -9.60 1.59
N GLY A 57 -9.94 -9.61 2.93
CA GLY A 57 -10.75 -8.70 3.75
C GLY A 57 -10.35 -7.23 3.65
N PHE A 58 -9.28 -6.91 2.91
CA PHE A 58 -8.82 -5.56 2.62
C PHE A 58 -9.16 -5.08 1.21
N ASP A 59 -9.82 -5.90 0.40
CA ASP A 59 -10.16 -5.54 -0.98
C ASP A 59 -11.24 -4.46 -1.01
N VAL A 60 -10.98 -3.41 -1.78
CA VAL A 60 -11.90 -2.29 -1.95
C VAL A 60 -12.53 -2.39 -3.34
N LEU A 61 -13.60 -3.19 -3.44
CA LEU A 61 -14.28 -3.48 -4.71
C LEU A 61 -15.17 -2.33 -5.22
N ARG A 62 -15.32 -1.26 -4.43
CA ARG A 62 -16.13 -0.08 -4.76
C ARG A 62 -15.26 1.15 -4.97
N ARG A 63 -15.75 2.12 -5.75
CA ARG A 63 -15.13 3.45 -5.77
C ARG A 63 -15.33 4.12 -4.40
N VAL A 64 -14.26 4.67 -3.84
CA VAL A 64 -14.27 5.35 -2.54
C VAL A 64 -13.72 6.75 -2.74
N TYR A 65 -14.50 7.75 -2.34
CA TYR A 65 -14.01 9.10 -2.12
C TYR A 65 -13.56 9.22 -0.66
N VAL A 66 -12.35 9.70 -0.44
CA VAL A 66 -11.84 10.00 0.91
C VAL A 66 -12.00 11.49 1.10
N ASP A 67 -13.00 11.86 1.90
CA ASP A 67 -13.17 13.23 2.35
C ASP A 67 -12.19 13.51 3.50
N PHE A 68 -11.54 14.66 3.44
CA PHE A 68 -10.64 15.14 4.49
C PHE A 68 -11.30 16.18 5.39
N GLU A 69 -12.56 16.53 5.16
CA GLU A 69 -13.34 17.39 6.05
C GLU A 69 -13.34 16.81 7.48
N GLY A 70 -12.94 17.64 8.46
CA GLY A 70 -12.83 17.24 9.86
C GLY A 70 -11.57 16.44 10.25
N ILE A 71 -10.70 16.07 9.31
CA ILE A 71 -9.43 15.40 9.63
C ILE A 71 -8.35 16.45 9.93
N ASN A 72 -8.01 16.62 11.21
CA ASN A 72 -6.96 17.54 11.63
C ASN A 72 -5.57 16.89 11.50
N PHE A 73 -4.93 17.05 10.34
CA PHE A 73 -3.58 16.55 10.10
C PHE A 73 -2.54 17.34 10.92
N LYS A 74 -1.90 16.69 11.91
CA LYS A 74 -0.73 17.27 12.61
C LYS A 74 0.47 17.51 11.70
N ARG A 75 0.54 16.82 10.55
CA ARG A 75 1.49 17.08 9.46
C ARG A 75 0.71 16.96 8.16
N LYS A 76 0.68 18.03 7.36
CA LYS A 76 0.04 17.98 6.06
C LYS A 76 0.82 16.98 5.19
N PHE A 77 0.16 15.94 4.69
CA PHE A 77 0.68 15.10 3.61
C PHE A 77 0.60 15.92 2.31
N LEU A 78 1.38 17.00 2.24
CA LEU A 78 1.22 18.10 1.28
C LEU A 78 1.87 17.85 -0.08
N THR A 79 2.23 16.61 -0.39
CA THR A 79 2.75 16.24 -1.72
C THR A 79 1.84 15.20 -2.34
N GLY A 80 0.55 15.51 -2.40
CA GLY A 80 -0.34 14.93 -3.41
C GLY A 80 -0.15 15.66 -4.74
N LEU A 81 -0.64 15.08 -5.84
CA LEU A 81 -0.82 15.87 -7.06
C LEU A 81 -1.95 16.87 -6.78
N GLU A 82 -1.73 18.13 -7.15
CA GLU A 82 -2.81 19.13 -7.16
C GLU A 82 -3.93 18.60 -8.08
N PRO A 83 -5.22 18.67 -7.68
CA PRO A 83 -6.31 18.17 -8.50
C PRO A 83 -6.29 18.71 -9.93
N ASP A 84 -5.92 19.99 -10.09
CA ASP A 84 -5.80 20.67 -11.39
C ASP A 84 -4.61 20.19 -12.22
N ALA A 85 -3.65 19.48 -11.62
CA ALA A 85 -2.53 18.85 -12.31
C ALA A 85 -2.89 17.44 -12.84
N ILE A 86 -4.06 16.89 -12.49
CA ILE A 86 -4.48 15.55 -12.92
C ILE A 86 -5.19 15.66 -14.27
N ASN A 87 -4.51 15.24 -15.34
CA ASN A 87 -5.12 15.05 -16.65
C ASN A 87 -5.50 13.58 -16.84
N VAL A 88 -6.79 13.30 -17.05
CA VAL A 88 -7.27 11.95 -17.36
C VAL A 88 -7.46 11.82 -18.87
N LEU A 89 -6.68 10.96 -19.52
CA LEU A 89 -6.91 10.59 -20.92
C LEU A 89 -7.74 9.30 -20.99
N ILE A 90 -8.89 9.39 -21.65
CA ILE A 90 -9.72 8.22 -22.02
C ILE A 90 -9.57 8.02 -23.51
N GLY A 91 -8.92 6.93 -23.91
CA GLY A 91 -8.74 6.56 -25.30
C GLY A 91 -8.45 5.07 -25.44
N SER A 92 -8.47 4.57 -26.67
CA SER A 92 -8.06 3.22 -27.00
C SER A 92 -6.69 3.25 -27.67
N ILE A 93 -5.75 2.45 -27.18
CA ILE A 93 -4.53 2.14 -27.92
C ILE A 93 -4.75 0.85 -28.71
N ARG A 94 -4.47 0.89 -30.01
CA ARG A 94 -4.38 -0.31 -30.84
C ARG A 94 -2.92 -0.47 -31.23
N ILE A 95 -2.34 -1.62 -30.90
CA ILE A 95 -0.97 -1.95 -31.28
C ILE A 95 -1.08 -2.93 -32.44
N ASP A 96 -0.72 -2.49 -33.65
CA ASP A 96 -0.79 -3.34 -34.84
C ASP A 96 0.45 -4.26 -34.95
N SER A 97 1.58 -3.87 -34.36
CA SER A 97 2.78 -4.71 -34.23
C SER A 97 3.61 -4.27 -33.02
N LEU A 98 4.01 -5.23 -32.19
CA LEU A 98 4.93 -5.02 -31.04
C LEU A 98 6.41 -5.09 -31.45
N GLY A 99 6.71 -5.36 -32.73
CA GLY A 99 8.06 -5.66 -33.18
C GLY A 99 8.49 -7.11 -32.90
N THR A 100 9.80 -7.35 -32.91
CA THR A 100 10.40 -8.68 -32.76
C THR A 100 11.30 -8.73 -31.53
N LEU A 101 11.18 -9.78 -30.73
CA LEU A 101 12.09 -10.03 -29.62
C LEU A 101 13.46 -10.51 -30.14
N SER A 102 14.53 -9.99 -29.54
CA SER A 102 15.91 -10.41 -29.81
C SER A 102 16.62 -10.70 -28.48
N ASP A 103 17.83 -11.25 -28.52
CA ASP A 103 18.64 -11.48 -27.32
C ASP A 103 18.88 -10.18 -26.50
N LEU A 104 18.76 -9.02 -27.13
CA LEU A 104 18.87 -7.72 -26.47
C LEU A 104 17.59 -7.33 -25.70
N SER A 105 16.44 -7.94 -26.00
CA SER A 105 15.16 -7.68 -25.34
C SER A 105 15.13 -8.16 -23.88
N ASP A 106 16.03 -9.07 -23.50
CA ASP A 106 16.16 -9.60 -22.14
C ASP A 106 17.04 -8.72 -21.22
N CYS A 107 17.59 -7.61 -21.75
CA CYS A 107 18.43 -6.71 -20.98
C CYS A 107 17.58 -5.70 -20.18
N GLU A 108 17.59 -5.78 -18.86
CA GLU A 108 16.92 -4.78 -18.01
C GLU A 108 17.44 -3.35 -18.27
N GLY A 109 16.51 -2.39 -18.27
CA GLY A 109 16.84 -0.96 -18.27
C GLY A 109 17.32 -0.38 -19.60
N ARG A 110 17.14 -1.09 -20.73
CA ARG A 110 17.51 -0.59 -22.06
C ARG A 110 16.32 -0.54 -22.99
N LEU A 111 16.05 0.65 -23.52
CA LEU A 111 15.19 0.83 -24.70
C LEU A 111 16.12 0.91 -25.90
N PHE A 112 16.09 -0.13 -26.74
CA PHE A 112 16.79 -0.13 -28.01
C PHE A 112 15.84 0.38 -29.11
N PRO A 113 16.35 1.19 -30.06
CA PRO A 113 15.57 1.69 -31.20
C PRO A 113 15.12 0.57 -32.15
#